data_AF-A0A1H7IE56-F1
#
_entry.id   AF-A0A1H7IE56-F1
#
_cell.length_a   1.000
_cell.length_b   1.000
_cell.length_c   1.000
_cell.angle_alpha   90.00
_cell.angle_beta   90.00
_cell.angle_gamma   90.00
#
_symmetry.space_group_name_H-M   'P 1'
#
loop_
_entity.id
_entity.type
_entity.pdbx_description
1 polymer ?
#
loop_
_entity_poly.entity_id
_entity_poly.type
_entity_poly.pdbx_seq_one_letter_code
_entity_poly.pdbx_strand_id
1 'polypeptide(L)'
;MNIELKNIQHTEEPYPGYQLLPQKGDLYINGTHVGDFISTGIGRSCFYNAKDQEAAMLIEEAEKDFNRQPEMYFPSLSNDTRGIYFQPSIELEIMKELFKFNQQERENSTLEYWDLVAGKQADNIVVGNPDSSLVTHSLPRPTAVLVEHPSLTHMLMNFIEHQVMPTLGEGDRILNHNIPEKTLEWCGLKPYQYLSAIGIKEDNTGHRMKIEAKNIQHETLLPQGPRAFCCDIYIDGIPTGYCSKYGTGKQTHILPIVTGDKDAVAMLKLADAICSKLPTEIAPRSLNNSKKDFPTALARFLEGKIGEVIEQQEAAKFVLEEQVDSIVIGRPSLPNLSFKLSRPIDMIVADPFQWYQISDVLRRKVLPNMGTDEKVLNTNIPEAVFKLAGLKDGQYTLSNGHQKEDKKARHSSQRPG
;
A
#
# COMPACT_ATOMS: atom_id res chain seq x y z
N MET A 1 23.87 5.94 -27.92
CA MET A 1 22.67 5.78 -28.78
C MET A 1 21.41 6.23 -28.04
N ASN A 2 20.29 6.50 -28.73
CA ASN A 2 19.01 6.84 -28.10
C ASN A 2 18.09 5.61 -28.05
N ILE A 3 17.53 5.30 -26.87
CA ILE A 3 16.53 4.24 -26.67
C ILE A 3 15.17 4.92 -26.43
N GLU A 4 14.16 4.47 -27.16
CA GLU A 4 12.79 4.95 -27.03
C GLU A 4 11.85 3.75 -26.88
N LEU A 5 10.84 3.89 -26.00
CA LEU A 5 9.78 2.90 -25.84
C LEU A 5 8.46 3.49 -26.37
N LYS A 6 7.72 2.71 -27.15
CA LYS A 6 6.41 3.12 -27.68
C LYS A 6 5.39 2.02 -27.48
N ASN A 7 4.11 2.38 -27.59
CA ASN A 7 2.98 1.45 -27.48
C ASN A 7 3.05 0.57 -26.22
N ILE A 8 3.44 1.18 -25.09
CA ILE A 8 3.57 0.50 -23.81
C ILE A 8 2.18 0.08 -23.34
N GLN A 9 2.03 -1.20 -23.01
CA GLN A 9 0.80 -1.81 -22.54
C GLN A 9 1.04 -2.50 -21.21
N HIS A 10 0.15 -2.26 -20.25
CA HIS A 10 0.00 -3.10 -19.07
C HIS A 10 -0.50 -4.47 -19.53
N THR A 11 0.24 -5.53 -19.23
CA THR A 11 -0.20 -6.89 -19.54
C THR A 11 -0.97 -7.44 -18.36
N GLU A 12 -2.12 -8.08 -18.63
CA GLU A 12 -2.87 -8.80 -17.60
C GLU A 12 -1.98 -9.92 -17.03
N GLU A 13 -1.86 -9.96 -15.71
CA GLU A 13 -1.03 -10.90 -14.96
C GLU A 13 -1.33 -12.36 -15.37
N PRO A 14 -0.31 -13.17 -15.67
CA PRO A 14 -0.46 -14.63 -15.64
C PRO A 14 -0.23 -15.24 -14.25
N TYR A 15 0.06 -14.43 -13.21
CA TYR A 15 0.45 -14.93 -11.89
C TYR A 15 -0.50 -14.46 -10.78
N PRO A 16 -1.59 -15.19 -10.49
CA PRO A 16 -2.48 -14.86 -9.39
C PRO A 16 -1.71 -14.78 -8.06
N GLY A 17 -1.75 -13.61 -7.42
CA GLY A 17 -1.17 -13.37 -6.09
C GLY A 17 0.11 -12.53 -6.05
N TYR A 18 0.60 -12.05 -7.19
CA TYR A 18 1.72 -11.10 -7.26
C TYR A 18 1.28 -9.84 -7.99
N GLN A 19 1.25 -8.68 -7.32
CA GLN A 19 1.08 -7.36 -7.96
C GLN A 19 2.31 -7.02 -8.81
N LEU A 20 2.46 -7.72 -9.92
CA LEU A 20 3.42 -7.39 -10.95
C LEU A 20 2.63 -6.57 -11.97
N LEU A 21 3.15 -5.41 -12.35
CA LEU A 21 2.68 -4.68 -13.52
C LEU A 21 3.64 -5.01 -14.67
N PRO A 22 3.61 -6.22 -15.26
CA PRO A 22 4.44 -6.51 -16.40
C PRO A 22 4.01 -5.60 -17.55
N GLN A 23 4.98 -4.89 -18.11
CA GLN A 23 4.79 -3.95 -19.20
C GLN A 23 5.44 -4.52 -20.44
N LYS A 24 4.71 -4.50 -21.56
CA LYS A 24 5.28 -4.81 -22.87
C LYS A 24 5.15 -3.59 -23.78
N GLY A 25 6.00 -3.50 -24.78
CA GLY A 25 5.87 -2.47 -25.80
C GLY A 25 6.91 -2.62 -26.89
N ASP A 26 7.00 -1.61 -27.73
CA ASP A 26 7.90 -1.57 -28.86
C ASP A 26 9.20 -0.85 -28.47
N LEU A 27 10.33 -1.47 -28.79
CA LEU A 27 11.67 -0.95 -28.59
C LEU A 27 12.17 -0.25 -29.87
N TYR A 28 12.62 0.98 -29.72
CA TYR A 28 13.20 1.79 -30.78
C TYR A 28 14.64 2.19 -30.42
N ILE A 29 15.54 2.11 -31.40
CA ILE A 29 16.93 2.58 -31.28
C ILE A 29 17.16 3.65 -32.35
N ASN A 30 17.53 4.86 -31.93
CA ASN A 30 17.72 6.02 -32.81
C ASN A 30 16.52 6.25 -33.76
N GLY A 31 15.29 6.09 -33.26
CA GLY A 31 14.05 6.23 -34.03
C GLY A 31 13.69 5.04 -34.92
N THR A 32 14.51 4.00 -35.01
CA THR A 32 14.23 2.77 -35.77
C THR A 32 13.58 1.72 -34.87
N HIS A 33 12.43 1.19 -35.27
CA HIS A 33 11.78 0.08 -34.54
C HIS A 33 12.65 -1.17 -34.65
N VAL A 34 13.16 -1.71 -33.54
CA VAL A 34 14.03 -2.89 -33.53
C VAL A 34 13.35 -4.15 -33.00
N GLY A 35 12.21 -4.02 -32.32
CA GLY A 35 11.39 -5.15 -31.89
C GLY A 35 10.64 -4.83 -30.62
N ASP A 36 10.35 -5.84 -29.80
CA ASP A 36 9.55 -5.71 -28.60
C ASP A 36 10.39 -5.82 -27.32
N PHE A 37 9.86 -5.27 -26.23
CA PHE A 37 10.37 -5.49 -24.89
C PHE A 37 9.26 -6.00 -23.96
N ILE A 38 9.69 -6.73 -22.92
CA ILE A 38 8.86 -7.21 -21.82
C ILE A 38 9.62 -6.92 -20.53
N SER A 39 9.07 -6.03 -19.70
CA SER A 39 9.51 -5.83 -18.33
C SER A 39 8.64 -6.65 -17.40
N THR A 40 9.26 -7.41 -16.50
CA THR A 40 8.55 -8.21 -15.49
C THR A 40 8.24 -7.42 -14.21
N GLY A 41 8.46 -6.11 -14.23
CA GLY A 41 8.24 -5.20 -13.10
C GLY A 41 9.52 -4.50 -12.64
N ILE A 42 9.36 -3.54 -11.74
CA ILE A 42 10.45 -2.70 -11.23
C ILE A 42 11.53 -3.57 -10.54
N GLY A 43 12.79 -3.41 -10.96
CA GLY A 43 13.93 -4.13 -10.36
C GLY A 43 14.10 -5.58 -10.81
N ARG A 44 13.35 -6.02 -11.83
CA ARG A 44 13.48 -7.34 -12.44
C ARG A 44 14.03 -7.24 -13.86
N SER A 45 14.47 -8.38 -14.39
CA SER A 45 15.00 -8.47 -15.74
C SER A 45 14.01 -7.94 -16.78
N CYS A 46 14.51 -7.12 -17.68
CA CYS A 46 13.82 -6.75 -18.91
C CYS A 46 14.30 -7.65 -20.04
N PHE A 47 13.36 -8.22 -20.78
CA PHE A 47 13.63 -8.99 -21.99
C PHE A 47 13.32 -8.12 -23.20
N TYR A 48 14.10 -8.25 -24.27
CA TYR A 48 13.80 -7.60 -25.54
C TYR A 48 14.20 -8.53 -26.69
N ASN A 49 13.39 -8.56 -27.75
CA ASN A 49 13.64 -9.42 -28.91
C ASN A 49 13.78 -8.57 -30.17
N ALA A 50 14.71 -8.96 -31.05
CA ALA A 50 14.82 -8.36 -32.36
C ALA A 50 13.69 -8.84 -33.28
N LYS A 51 13.10 -7.93 -34.04
CA LYS A 51 12.07 -8.29 -35.04
C LYS A 51 12.64 -8.97 -36.29
N ASP A 52 13.92 -8.71 -36.61
CA ASP A 52 14.63 -9.24 -37.77
C ASP A 52 16.17 -9.19 -37.56
N GLN A 53 16.93 -9.66 -38.56
CA GLN A 53 18.39 -9.73 -38.48
C GLN A 53 19.05 -8.33 -38.46
N GLU A 54 18.48 -7.36 -39.17
CA GLU A 54 19.01 -5.99 -39.18
C GLU A 54 18.85 -5.33 -37.81
N ALA A 55 17.68 -5.52 -37.20
CA ALA A 55 17.41 -5.09 -35.84
C ALA A 55 18.30 -5.80 -34.80
N ALA A 56 18.59 -7.09 -34.98
CA ALA A 56 19.50 -7.81 -34.09
C ALA A 56 20.92 -7.22 -34.13
N MET A 57 21.40 -6.84 -35.32
CA MET A 57 22.69 -6.15 -35.46
C MET A 57 22.67 -4.77 -34.79
N LEU A 58 21.58 -4.00 -34.93
CA LEU A 58 21.42 -2.70 -34.27
C LEU A 58 21.39 -2.82 -32.74
N ILE A 59 20.73 -3.84 -32.20
CA ILE A 59 20.71 -4.14 -30.75
C ILE A 59 22.12 -4.48 -30.27
N GLU A 60 22.86 -5.33 -30.98
CA GLU A 60 24.24 -5.68 -30.61
C GLU A 60 25.17 -4.46 -30.68
N GLU A 61 25.01 -3.60 -31.68
CA GLU A 61 25.76 -2.35 -31.79
C GLU A 61 25.44 -1.39 -30.64
N ALA A 62 24.16 -1.27 -30.26
CA ALA A 62 23.73 -0.46 -29.13
C ALA A 62 24.27 -0.98 -27.79
N GLU A 63 24.21 -2.29 -27.53
CA GLU A 63 24.82 -2.88 -26.34
C GLU A 63 26.34 -2.63 -26.31
N LYS A 64 27.04 -2.72 -27.44
CA LYS A 64 28.47 -2.39 -27.50
C LYS A 64 28.73 -0.91 -27.23
N ASP A 65 27.87 -0.01 -27.71
CA ASP A 65 27.96 1.43 -27.45
C ASP A 65 27.77 1.74 -25.96
N PHE A 66 26.73 1.18 -25.33
CA PHE A 66 26.48 1.33 -23.89
C PHE A 66 27.57 0.72 -23.03
N ASN A 67 28.09 -0.46 -23.39
CA ASN A 67 29.21 -1.08 -22.66
C ASN A 67 30.55 -0.32 -22.79
N ARG A 68 30.68 0.62 -23.72
CA ARG A 68 31.85 1.52 -23.84
C ARG A 68 31.70 2.78 -22.99
N GLN A 69 30.50 3.11 -22.56
CA GLN A 69 30.26 4.28 -21.73
C GLN A 69 30.82 4.04 -20.32
N PRO A 70 31.26 5.13 -19.64
CA PRO A 70 31.70 5.01 -18.26
C PRO A 70 30.57 4.47 -17.40
N GLU A 71 30.92 3.66 -16.42
CA GLU A 71 29.96 3.19 -15.43
C GLU A 71 29.21 4.36 -14.80
N MET A 72 27.89 4.23 -14.73
CA MET A 72 27.05 5.22 -14.07
C MET A 72 27.11 4.99 -12.57
N TYR A 73 27.55 6.02 -11.84
CA TYR A 73 27.53 6.02 -10.38
C TYR A 73 26.14 6.42 -9.88
N PHE A 74 25.49 5.52 -9.16
CA PHE A 74 24.25 5.78 -8.46
C PHE A 74 24.57 6.06 -6.99
N PRO A 75 24.54 7.33 -6.54
CA PRO A 75 24.92 7.69 -5.19
C PRO A 75 23.99 7.01 -4.19
N SER A 76 24.59 6.36 -3.21
CA SER A 76 23.84 5.87 -2.07
C SER A 76 23.56 7.02 -1.09
N LEU A 77 22.56 6.83 -0.23
CA LEU A 77 22.06 7.86 0.67
C LEU A 77 22.47 7.68 2.11
N SER A 78 23.08 6.55 2.45
CA SER A 78 23.95 6.56 3.60
C SER A 78 25.27 7.21 3.17
N ASN A 79 25.75 8.17 3.96
CA ASN A 79 27.04 8.85 3.73
C ASN A 79 28.23 7.88 3.65
N ASP A 80 28.05 6.62 4.06
CA ASP A 80 29.10 5.61 4.19
C ASP A 80 29.01 4.43 3.20
N THR A 81 27.95 4.28 2.39
CA THR A 81 27.96 3.29 1.29
C THR A 81 28.45 3.95 0.01
N ARG A 82 29.48 3.35 -0.60
CA ARG A 82 29.87 3.70 -1.97
C ARG A 82 28.66 3.40 -2.84
N GLY A 83 28.21 4.39 -3.59
CA GLY A 83 27.17 4.20 -4.59
C GLY A 83 27.53 3.05 -5.54
N ILE A 84 26.51 2.50 -6.19
CA ILE A 84 26.68 1.35 -7.07
C ILE A 84 27.02 1.87 -8.46
N TYR A 85 28.06 1.29 -9.04
CA TYR A 85 28.40 1.49 -10.44
C TYR A 85 27.60 0.46 -11.25
N PHE A 86 26.78 0.96 -12.16
CA PHE A 86 26.12 0.12 -13.16
C PHE A 86 26.76 0.39 -14.51
N GLN A 87 27.11 -0.70 -15.20
CA GLN A 87 27.45 -0.60 -16.61
C GLN A 87 26.18 -0.20 -17.36
N PRO A 88 26.22 0.88 -18.18
CA PRO A 88 25.10 1.21 -19.06
C PRO A 88 24.77 0.02 -19.97
N SER A 89 23.49 -0.24 -20.17
CA SER A 89 22.95 -1.28 -21.05
C SER A 89 21.61 -0.84 -21.63
N ILE A 90 21.12 -1.54 -22.66
CA ILE A 90 19.78 -1.27 -23.19
C ILE A 90 18.73 -1.55 -22.11
N GLU A 91 18.91 -2.62 -21.33
CA GLU A 91 18.02 -2.96 -20.19
C GLU A 91 17.91 -1.81 -19.18
N LEU A 92 19.02 -1.18 -18.80
CA LEU A 92 19.02 -0.05 -17.88
C LEU A 92 18.28 1.16 -18.47
N GLU A 93 18.42 1.40 -19.77
CA GLU A 93 17.73 2.50 -20.44
C GLU A 93 16.22 2.23 -20.61
N ILE A 94 15.82 0.98 -20.90
CA ILE A 94 14.42 0.55 -20.88
C ILE A 94 13.81 0.84 -19.50
N MET A 95 14.50 0.48 -18.41
CA MET A 95 14.01 0.75 -17.06
C MET A 95 13.81 2.24 -16.77
N LYS A 96 14.72 3.12 -17.24
CA LYS A 96 14.57 4.57 -17.08
C LYS A 96 13.36 5.11 -17.85
N GLU A 97 13.17 4.65 -19.09
CA GLU A 97 12.03 5.09 -19.91
C GLU A 97 10.70 4.60 -19.33
N LEU A 98 10.63 3.35 -18.85
CA LEU A 98 9.46 2.85 -18.11
C LEU A 98 9.17 3.65 -16.85
N PHE A 99 10.22 4.05 -16.12
CA PHE A 99 10.04 4.89 -14.93
C PHE A 99 9.42 6.24 -15.29
N LYS A 100 9.92 6.92 -16.33
CA LYS A 100 9.35 8.18 -16.82
C LYS A 100 7.90 8.01 -17.27
N PHE A 101 7.62 6.95 -18.02
CA PHE A 101 6.27 6.62 -18.47
C PHE A 101 5.31 6.43 -17.30
N ASN A 102 5.69 5.60 -16.32
CA ASN A 102 4.88 5.36 -15.12
C ASN A 102 4.68 6.61 -14.28
N GLN A 103 5.69 7.47 -14.17
CA GLN A 103 5.56 8.77 -13.51
C GLN A 103 4.53 9.64 -14.23
N GLN A 104 4.61 9.72 -15.56
CA GLN A 104 3.68 10.51 -16.36
C GLN A 104 2.25 9.95 -16.29
N GLU A 105 2.06 8.63 -16.34
CA GLU A 105 0.74 8.01 -16.14
C GLU A 105 0.16 8.32 -14.75
N ARG A 106 0.99 8.30 -13.70
CA ARG A 106 0.55 8.69 -12.34
C ARG A 106 0.18 10.17 -12.27
N GLU A 107 0.99 11.05 -12.86
CA GLU A 107 0.72 12.49 -12.90
C GLU A 107 -0.59 12.77 -13.65
N ASN A 108 -0.79 12.14 -14.82
CA ASN A 108 -2.02 12.24 -15.58
C ASN A 108 -3.23 11.70 -14.80
N SER A 109 -3.10 10.52 -14.18
CA SER A 109 -4.17 9.93 -13.35
C SER A 109 -4.51 10.82 -12.15
N THR A 110 -3.50 11.46 -11.55
CA THR A 110 -3.68 12.41 -10.45
C THR A 110 -4.41 13.67 -10.93
N LEU A 111 -4.04 14.19 -12.10
CA LEU A 111 -4.73 15.33 -12.71
C LEU A 111 -6.19 15.00 -13.02
N GLU A 112 -6.46 13.86 -13.67
CA GLU A 112 -7.82 13.38 -13.95
C GLU A 112 -8.65 13.21 -12.67
N TYR A 113 -8.02 12.67 -11.61
CA TYR A 113 -8.63 12.54 -10.30
C TYR A 113 -9.03 13.92 -9.72
N TRP A 114 -8.14 14.91 -9.76
CA TRP A 114 -8.44 16.25 -9.25
C TRP A 114 -9.42 17.02 -10.12
N ASP A 115 -9.42 16.83 -11.44
CA ASP A 115 -10.43 17.38 -12.33
C ASP A 115 -11.82 16.81 -12.01
N LEU A 116 -11.90 15.52 -11.70
CA LEU A 116 -13.13 14.89 -11.24
C LEU A 116 -13.59 15.45 -9.89
N VAL A 117 -12.68 15.62 -8.92
CA VAL A 117 -12.98 16.27 -7.63
C VAL A 117 -13.50 17.69 -7.85
N ALA A 118 -12.80 18.48 -8.67
CA ALA A 118 -13.14 19.87 -8.95
C ALA A 118 -14.51 20.01 -9.62
N GLY A 119 -14.85 19.10 -10.54
CA GLY A 119 -16.15 19.06 -11.21
C GLY A 119 -17.31 18.61 -10.32
N LYS A 120 -17.05 17.87 -9.23
CA LYS A 120 -18.10 17.30 -8.36
C LYS A 120 -18.36 18.09 -7.10
N GLN A 121 -17.36 18.75 -6.54
CA GLN A 121 -17.45 19.42 -5.23
C GLN A 121 -18.44 20.60 -5.17
N ALA A 122 -18.88 21.14 -6.32
CA ALA A 122 -19.85 22.22 -6.37
C ALA A 122 -21.22 21.79 -5.81
N ASP A 123 -21.64 20.56 -6.11
CA ASP A 123 -22.96 20.01 -5.74
C ASP A 123 -22.86 18.78 -4.83
N ASN A 124 -21.64 18.38 -4.45
CA ASN A 124 -21.42 17.17 -3.66
C ASN A 124 -20.34 17.40 -2.60
N ILE A 125 -20.41 16.61 -1.53
CA ILE A 125 -19.25 16.34 -0.69
C ILE A 125 -18.51 15.15 -1.28
N VAL A 126 -17.29 15.39 -1.71
CA VAL A 126 -16.39 14.42 -2.32
C VAL A 126 -15.52 13.84 -1.20
N VAL A 127 -15.60 12.53 -1.04
CA VAL A 127 -14.82 11.74 -0.10
C VAL A 127 -13.93 10.81 -0.89
N GLY A 128 -12.68 10.66 -0.49
CA GLY A 128 -11.84 9.62 -1.04
C GLY A 128 -10.49 9.53 -0.38
N ASN A 129 -9.80 8.46 -0.73
CA ASN A 129 -8.37 8.30 -0.54
C ASN A 129 -7.70 8.58 -1.90
N PRO A 130 -6.68 9.46 -1.97
CA PRO A 130 -5.95 9.76 -3.20
C PRO A 130 -5.47 8.52 -4.00
N ASP A 131 -5.35 7.36 -3.34
CA ASP A 131 -4.83 6.13 -3.95
C ASP A 131 -5.91 5.05 -4.22
N SER A 132 -7.21 5.31 -4.04
CA SER A 132 -8.22 4.24 -4.03
C SER A 132 -9.50 4.54 -4.80
N SER A 133 -10.45 5.27 -4.20
CA SER A 133 -11.79 5.42 -4.74
C SER A 133 -12.41 6.75 -4.32
N LEU A 134 -13.20 7.33 -5.22
CA LEU A 134 -13.93 8.57 -5.02
C LEU A 134 -15.42 8.27 -4.78
N VAL A 135 -15.94 8.71 -3.65
CA VAL A 135 -17.36 8.64 -3.27
C VAL A 135 -17.90 10.06 -3.21
N THR A 136 -19.06 10.29 -3.80
CA THR A 136 -19.73 11.60 -3.77
C THR A 136 -21.04 11.50 -3.02
N HIS A 137 -21.25 12.42 -2.08
CA HIS A 137 -22.53 12.62 -1.41
C HIS A 137 -23.21 13.85 -1.98
N SER A 138 -24.29 13.66 -2.72
CA SER A 138 -25.02 14.77 -3.32
C SER A 138 -25.66 15.65 -2.26
N LEU A 139 -25.36 16.95 -2.36
CA LEU A 139 -25.91 17.96 -1.48
C LEU A 139 -27.30 18.38 -1.99
N PRO A 140 -28.20 18.78 -1.08
CA PRO A 140 -29.52 19.29 -1.46
C PRO A 140 -29.44 20.63 -2.20
N ARG A 141 -28.31 21.33 -2.10
CA ARG A 141 -28.01 22.62 -2.75
C ARG A 141 -26.51 22.73 -3.02
N PRO A 142 -26.08 23.59 -3.96
CA PRO A 142 -24.66 23.83 -4.19
C PRO A 142 -23.92 24.27 -2.92
N THR A 143 -22.68 23.80 -2.75
CA THR A 143 -21.84 24.06 -1.58
C THR A 143 -21.69 25.55 -1.30
N ALA A 144 -21.53 26.38 -2.34
CA ALA A 144 -21.43 27.83 -2.20
C ALA A 144 -22.65 28.43 -1.48
N VAL A 145 -23.87 28.00 -1.84
CA VAL A 145 -25.12 28.48 -1.24
C VAL A 145 -25.24 28.04 0.23
N LEU A 146 -24.78 26.83 0.54
CA LEU A 146 -24.83 26.29 1.89
C LEU A 146 -23.84 26.97 2.84
N VAL A 147 -22.68 27.39 2.32
CA VAL A 147 -21.62 28.03 3.11
C VAL A 147 -21.90 29.53 3.33
N GLU A 148 -22.57 30.22 2.41
CA GLU A 148 -22.82 31.68 2.50
C GLU A 148 -23.82 32.10 3.58
N HIS A 149 -24.73 31.21 4.00
CA HIS A 149 -25.80 31.54 4.94
C HIS A 149 -25.71 30.72 6.22
N PRO A 150 -25.60 31.35 7.42
CA PRO A 150 -25.44 30.63 8.69
C PRO A 150 -26.50 29.55 8.97
N SER A 151 -27.76 29.80 8.59
CA SER A 151 -28.85 28.82 8.75
C SER A 151 -28.71 27.62 7.82
N LEU A 152 -28.12 27.79 6.64
CA LEU A 152 -27.84 26.71 5.68
C LEU A 152 -26.50 26.01 6.01
N THR A 153 -25.57 26.70 6.66
CA THR A 153 -24.34 26.09 7.16
C THR A 153 -24.65 25.01 8.18
N HIS A 154 -25.63 25.22 9.06
CA HIS A 154 -26.11 24.15 9.96
C HIS A 154 -26.68 22.95 9.20
N MET A 155 -27.37 23.17 8.07
CA MET A 155 -27.82 22.06 7.22
C MET A 155 -26.65 21.28 6.62
N LEU A 156 -25.60 21.97 6.16
CA LEU A 156 -24.38 21.35 5.66
C LEU A 156 -23.66 20.54 6.76
N MET A 157 -23.53 21.11 7.96
CA MET A 157 -22.92 20.43 9.10
C MET A 157 -23.69 19.16 9.47
N ASN A 158 -25.01 19.28 9.60
CA ASN A 158 -25.88 18.14 9.95
C ASN A 158 -25.81 17.03 8.87
N PHE A 159 -25.66 17.43 7.60
CA PHE A 159 -25.44 16.49 6.49
C PHE A 159 -24.07 15.81 6.60
N ILE A 160 -22.99 16.55 6.90
CA ILE A 160 -21.65 16.00 7.11
C ILE A 160 -21.66 14.98 8.26
N GLU A 161 -22.19 15.37 9.41
CA GLU A 161 -22.20 14.56 10.63
C GLU A 161 -22.97 13.24 10.46
N HIS A 162 -24.10 13.28 9.75
CA HIS A 162 -25.01 12.13 9.69
C HIS A 162 -24.96 11.33 8.39
N GLN A 163 -24.47 11.90 7.28
CA GLN A 163 -24.45 11.23 5.98
C GLN A 163 -23.03 10.95 5.49
N VAL A 164 -22.07 11.85 5.77
CA VAL A 164 -20.70 11.73 5.24
C VAL A 164 -19.79 11.01 6.24
N MET A 165 -19.71 11.50 7.48
CA MET A 165 -18.81 10.94 8.49
C MET A 165 -19.01 9.44 8.76
N PRO A 166 -20.24 8.90 8.80
CA PRO A 166 -20.45 7.45 9.00
C PRO A 166 -19.91 6.58 7.86
N THR A 167 -19.59 7.18 6.72
CA THR A 167 -19.05 6.49 5.54
C THR A 167 -17.54 6.65 5.37
N LEU A 168 -16.88 7.48 6.20
CA LEU A 168 -15.43 7.63 6.18
C LEU A 168 -14.76 6.35 6.68
N GLY A 169 -14.08 5.64 5.77
CA GLY A 169 -13.19 4.53 6.09
C GLY A 169 -11.85 5.00 6.65
N GLU A 170 -10.98 4.03 6.96
CA GLU A 170 -9.62 4.33 7.39
C GLU A 170 -8.83 4.96 6.23
N GLY A 171 -8.35 6.19 6.44
CA GLY A 171 -7.57 6.94 5.44
C GLY A 171 -8.39 7.85 4.52
N ASP A 172 -9.72 7.75 4.54
CA ASP A 172 -10.60 8.62 3.74
C ASP A 172 -10.55 10.07 4.22
N ARG A 173 -10.64 10.99 3.26
CA ARG A 173 -10.68 12.43 3.51
C ARG A 173 -11.80 13.08 2.73
N ILE A 174 -12.34 14.16 3.28
CA ILE A 174 -13.15 15.10 2.52
C ILE A 174 -12.23 15.93 1.62
N LEU A 175 -12.47 15.88 0.32
CA LEU A 175 -11.61 16.48 -0.72
C LEU A 175 -12.12 17.86 -1.19
N ASN A 176 -13.25 18.31 -0.66
CA ASN A 176 -13.80 19.63 -0.92
C ASN A 176 -12.88 20.73 -0.38
N HIS A 177 -12.39 21.60 -1.26
CA HIS A 177 -11.71 22.83 -0.85
C HIS A 177 -12.65 24.03 -0.75
N ASN A 178 -13.92 23.85 -1.14
CA ASN A 178 -14.96 24.87 -1.08
C ASN A 178 -15.81 24.82 0.21
N ILE A 179 -15.41 24.02 1.20
CA ILE A 179 -16.02 23.99 2.54
C ILE A 179 -15.01 24.58 3.53
N PRO A 180 -15.38 25.57 4.35
CA PRO A 180 -14.46 26.14 5.35
C PRO A 180 -14.02 25.11 6.38
N GLU A 181 -12.73 25.10 6.72
CA GLU A 181 -12.15 24.15 7.69
C GLU A 181 -12.86 24.19 9.05
N LYS A 182 -13.18 25.40 9.54
CA LYS A 182 -13.92 25.55 10.81
C LYS A 182 -15.27 24.84 10.79
N THR A 183 -15.95 24.80 9.63
CA THR A 183 -17.20 24.07 9.47
C THR A 183 -16.97 22.56 9.62
N LEU A 184 -15.88 22.05 9.04
CA LEU A 184 -15.49 20.63 9.14
C LEU A 184 -15.09 20.28 10.58
N GLU A 185 -14.29 21.13 11.24
CA GLU A 185 -13.89 20.97 12.64
C GLU A 185 -15.09 20.97 13.60
N TRP A 186 -16.07 21.84 13.37
CA TRP A 186 -17.30 21.87 14.17
C TRP A 186 -18.15 20.62 14.01
N CYS A 187 -18.06 19.93 12.87
CA CYS A 187 -18.66 18.61 12.68
C CYS A 187 -17.90 17.49 13.42
N GLY A 188 -16.78 17.80 14.07
CA GLY A 188 -15.95 16.82 14.78
C GLY A 188 -14.94 16.11 13.88
N LEU A 189 -14.72 16.58 12.65
CA LEU A 189 -13.64 16.07 11.80
C LEU A 189 -12.28 16.53 12.33
N LYS A 190 -11.31 15.63 12.33
CA LYS A 190 -9.93 15.92 12.68
C LYS A 190 -9.16 16.41 11.45
N PRO A 191 -8.08 17.21 11.61
CA PRO A 191 -7.33 17.77 10.48
C PRO A 191 -6.84 16.77 9.43
N TYR A 192 -6.63 15.50 9.79
CA TYR A 192 -6.23 14.46 8.84
C TYR A 192 -7.38 13.89 7.99
N GLN A 193 -8.63 14.25 8.29
CA GLN A 193 -9.85 13.74 7.63
C GLN A 193 -10.39 14.70 6.56
N TYR A 194 -9.71 15.81 6.28
CA TYR A 194 -10.06 16.74 5.21
C TYR A 194 -8.82 17.41 4.63
N LEU A 195 -8.96 18.01 3.46
CA LEU A 195 -7.92 18.85 2.86
C LEU A 195 -8.00 20.25 3.47
N SER A 196 -6.99 20.64 4.25
CA SER A 196 -6.84 22.04 4.64
C SER A 196 -6.49 22.87 3.39
N ALA A 197 -7.14 24.01 3.22
CA ALA A 197 -6.94 24.88 2.08
C ALA A 197 -5.50 25.45 2.12
N ILE A 198 -4.68 25.00 1.15
CA ILE A 198 -3.38 25.55 0.76
C ILE A 198 -2.23 25.19 1.72
N GLY A 199 -1.25 24.45 1.17
CA GLY A 199 -0.15 23.86 1.91
C GLY A 199 0.90 24.81 2.50
N ILE A 200 1.76 24.20 3.30
CA ILE A 200 3.07 24.67 3.81
C ILE A 200 3.01 25.76 4.89
N LYS A 201 2.99 25.30 6.15
CA LYS A 201 3.88 25.61 7.30
C LYS A 201 3.28 24.87 8.52
N GLU A 202 4.02 24.25 9.44
CA GLU A 202 5.11 24.82 10.23
C GLU A 202 6.10 23.76 10.77
N ASP A 203 7.36 24.02 10.46
CA ASP A 203 8.49 23.98 11.37
C ASP A 203 8.19 24.42 12.83
N ASN A 204 8.58 23.58 13.80
CA ASN A 204 8.69 23.84 15.25
C ASN A 204 7.43 24.25 16.07
N THR A 205 6.21 24.13 15.57
CA THR A 205 4.97 24.53 16.30
C THR A 205 4.08 23.38 16.80
N GLY A 206 4.53 22.13 16.69
CA GLY A 206 3.72 20.96 17.07
C GLY A 206 3.01 20.28 15.90
N HIS A 207 3.39 20.58 14.66
CA HIS A 207 3.06 19.75 13.51
C HIS A 207 3.70 18.35 13.68
N ARG A 208 2.88 17.30 13.62
CA ARG A 208 3.37 15.92 13.55
C ARG A 208 3.63 15.60 12.08
N MET A 209 4.89 15.68 11.67
CA MET A 209 5.32 15.16 10.37
C MET A 209 4.85 13.71 10.23
N LYS A 210 4.11 13.42 9.17
CA LYS A 210 3.61 12.09 8.85
C LYS A 210 4.52 11.44 7.81
N ILE A 211 5.21 10.39 8.22
CA ILE A 211 6.08 9.60 7.34
C ILE A 211 5.34 8.31 6.98
N GLU A 212 5.14 8.06 5.69
CA GLU A 212 4.40 6.91 5.19
C GLU A 212 5.24 6.11 4.19
N ALA A 213 5.16 4.79 4.29
CA ALA A 213 5.65 3.86 3.29
C ALA A 213 4.45 3.34 2.50
N LYS A 214 4.45 3.58 1.18
CA LYS A 214 3.39 3.11 0.26
C LYS A 214 3.98 2.20 -0.79
N ASN A 215 3.14 1.43 -1.48
CA ASN A 215 3.58 0.50 -2.53
C ASN A 215 4.64 -0.47 -2.02
N ILE A 216 4.43 -1.00 -0.80
CA ILE A 216 5.37 -1.94 -0.16
C ILE A 216 5.33 -3.25 -0.92
N GLN A 217 6.42 -3.58 -1.59
CA GLN A 217 6.68 -4.88 -2.19
C GLN A 217 7.70 -5.62 -1.33
N HIS A 218 7.51 -6.92 -1.12
CA HIS A 218 8.47 -7.72 -0.37
C HIS A 218 8.62 -9.12 -0.96
N GLU A 219 9.79 -9.69 -0.74
CA GLU A 219 10.12 -11.05 -1.11
C GLU A 219 10.85 -11.74 0.05
N THR A 220 10.35 -12.92 0.38
CA THR A 220 10.92 -13.78 1.42
C THR A 220 11.74 -14.85 0.71
N LEU A 221 13.05 -14.60 0.56
CA LEU A 221 13.97 -15.47 -0.20
C LEU A 221 14.12 -16.87 0.41
N LEU A 222 13.88 -17.01 1.72
CA LEU A 222 13.80 -18.27 2.45
C LEU A 222 12.75 -18.15 3.58
N PRO A 223 12.05 -19.23 4.00
CA PRO A 223 10.99 -19.19 5.02
C PRO A 223 11.40 -18.62 6.39
N GLN A 224 12.71 -18.61 6.69
CA GLN A 224 13.29 -17.96 7.89
C GLN A 224 14.41 -16.99 7.51
N GLY A 225 14.43 -16.57 6.25
CA GLY A 225 15.45 -15.72 5.67
C GLY A 225 15.16 -14.23 5.84
N PRO A 226 16.10 -13.40 5.39
CA PRO A 226 15.85 -11.96 5.30
C PRO A 226 14.70 -11.64 4.37
N ARG A 227 13.87 -10.70 4.78
CA ARG A 227 12.88 -10.07 3.91
C ARG A 227 13.58 -9.01 3.07
N ALA A 228 13.59 -9.20 1.76
CA ALA A 228 13.87 -8.11 0.84
C ALA A 228 12.59 -7.29 0.68
N PHE A 229 12.69 -5.97 0.63
CA PHE A 229 11.52 -5.13 0.38
C PHE A 229 11.89 -3.87 -0.38
N CYS A 230 10.90 -3.26 -1.01
CA CYS A 230 10.96 -1.89 -1.49
C CYS A 230 9.63 -1.16 -1.29
N CYS A 231 9.68 0.17 -1.20
CA CYS A 231 8.49 1.00 -1.08
C CYS A 231 8.76 2.45 -1.51
N ASP A 232 7.70 3.18 -1.79
CA ASP A 232 7.73 4.63 -1.98
C ASP A 232 7.61 5.32 -0.62
N ILE A 233 8.39 6.38 -0.40
CA ILE A 233 8.40 7.17 0.83
C ILE A 233 7.64 8.47 0.59
N TYR A 234 6.64 8.71 1.44
CA TYR A 234 5.87 9.94 1.47
C TYR A 234 6.10 10.66 2.80
N ILE A 235 6.34 11.97 2.73
CA ILE A 235 6.41 12.85 3.90
C ILE A 235 5.30 13.87 3.74
N ASP A 236 4.38 13.90 4.71
CA ASP A 236 3.19 14.76 4.70
C ASP A 236 2.35 14.62 3.42
N GLY A 237 2.31 13.39 2.88
CA GLY A 237 1.61 13.06 1.64
C GLY A 237 2.37 13.41 0.35
N ILE A 238 3.58 13.97 0.45
CA ILE A 238 4.42 14.34 -0.69
C ILE A 238 5.40 13.20 -1.00
N PRO A 239 5.47 12.68 -2.24
CA PRO A 239 6.44 11.67 -2.62
C PRO A 239 7.85 12.27 -2.51
N THR A 240 8.68 11.69 -1.65
CA THR A 240 9.99 12.26 -1.31
C THR A 240 11.15 11.33 -1.63
N GLY A 241 10.90 10.02 -1.63
CA GLY A 241 11.97 9.06 -1.86
C GLY A 241 11.46 7.65 -2.11
N TYR A 242 12.42 6.74 -2.22
CA TYR A 242 12.25 5.32 -2.41
C TYR A 242 13.03 4.60 -1.31
N CYS A 243 12.49 3.54 -0.74
CA CYS A 243 13.15 2.73 0.27
C CYS A 243 13.37 1.33 -0.30
N SER A 244 14.53 0.72 -0.07
CA SER A 244 14.77 -0.68 -0.43
C SER A 244 15.75 -1.37 0.51
N LYS A 245 15.54 -2.66 0.72
CA LYS A 245 16.43 -3.54 1.47
C LYS A 245 16.61 -4.85 0.71
N TYR A 246 17.87 -5.22 0.46
CA TYR A 246 18.22 -6.42 -0.31
C TYR A 246 18.94 -7.45 0.58
N GLY A 247 18.20 -8.30 1.30
CA GLY A 247 18.76 -9.46 2.02
C GLY A 247 19.30 -9.20 3.44
N THR A 248 19.84 -10.25 4.09
CA THR A 248 20.17 -10.27 5.54
C THR A 248 21.38 -9.42 5.84
N GLY A 249 21.30 -8.64 6.92
CA GLY A 249 22.42 -7.82 7.39
C GLY A 249 22.80 -6.67 6.44
N LYS A 250 22.09 -6.49 5.33
CA LYS A 250 22.24 -5.31 4.46
C LYS A 250 21.42 -4.16 5.00
N GLN A 251 21.95 -2.96 4.80
CA GLN A 251 21.26 -1.74 5.19
C GLN A 251 20.06 -1.48 4.29
N THR A 252 19.05 -0.83 4.85
CA THR A 252 18.00 -0.21 4.06
C THR A 252 18.55 1.05 3.38
N HIS A 253 18.39 1.11 2.07
CA HIS A 253 18.75 2.23 1.21
C HIS A 253 17.52 3.10 0.98
N ILE A 254 17.63 4.41 1.23
CA ILE A 254 16.57 5.38 0.97
C ILE A 254 17.04 6.28 -0.17
N LEU A 255 16.49 6.25 -1.38
CA LEU A 255 16.84 7.14 -2.51
C LEU A 255 15.92 8.37 -2.55
N PRO A 256 16.40 9.60 -2.80
CA PRO A 256 15.50 10.73 -2.98
C PRO A 256 14.94 10.66 -4.40
N ILE A 257 13.72 11.14 -4.58
CA ILE A 257 13.23 11.36 -5.92
C ILE A 257 14.05 12.51 -6.53
N VAL A 258 14.73 12.26 -7.64
CA VAL A 258 15.46 13.29 -8.40
C VAL A 258 14.46 14.00 -9.30
N THR A 259 13.59 14.80 -8.71
CA THR A 259 12.97 15.92 -9.41
C THR A 259 13.97 17.07 -9.38
N GLY A 260 13.94 17.99 -10.34
CA GLY A 260 14.84 19.15 -10.36
C GLY A 260 14.76 20.07 -9.11
N ASP A 261 13.93 19.74 -8.12
CA ASP A 261 13.75 20.45 -6.86
C ASP A 261 14.72 19.99 -5.77
N LYS A 262 15.37 20.97 -5.14
CA LYS A 262 16.25 20.77 -3.98
C LYS A 262 15.51 20.31 -2.71
N ASP A 263 14.18 20.15 -2.78
CA ASP A 263 13.29 20.03 -1.63
C ASP A 263 13.15 18.59 -1.12
N ALA A 264 13.23 17.57 -2.00
CA ALA A 264 13.11 16.17 -1.59
C ALA A 264 14.25 15.72 -0.65
N VAL A 265 15.49 16.12 -0.94
CA VAL A 265 16.66 15.83 -0.09
C VAL A 265 16.55 16.54 1.26
N ALA A 266 16.03 17.77 1.28
CA ALA A 266 15.83 18.52 2.51
C ALA A 266 14.75 17.89 3.40
N MET A 267 13.64 17.44 2.81
CA MET A 267 12.56 16.75 3.52
C MET A 267 13.01 15.42 4.13
N LEU A 268 13.77 14.59 3.39
CA LEU A 268 14.32 13.35 3.93
C LEU A 268 15.30 13.59 5.09
N LYS A 269 16.13 14.63 5.01
CA LYS A 269 17.03 15.02 6.11
C LYS A 269 16.25 15.46 7.35
N LEU A 270 15.18 16.23 7.17
CA LEU A 270 14.31 16.66 8.25
C LEU A 270 13.62 15.46 8.92
N ALA A 271 13.08 14.53 8.13
CA ALA A 271 12.46 13.30 8.61
C ALA A 271 13.44 12.42 9.38
N ASP A 272 14.68 12.28 8.91
CA ASP A 272 15.72 11.54 9.62
C ASP A 272 16.08 12.18 10.98
N ALA A 273 16.22 13.51 11.02
CA ALA A 273 16.46 14.23 12.26
C ALA A 273 15.31 14.06 13.26
N ILE A 274 14.05 14.00 12.81
CA ILE A 274 12.89 13.72 13.67
C ILE A 274 12.93 12.28 14.18
N CYS A 275 13.14 11.31 13.29
CA CYS A 275 13.22 9.89 13.66
C CYS A 275 14.35 9.64 14.68
N SER A 276 15.45 10.39 14.61
CA SER A 276 16.57 10.26 15.55
C SER A 276 16.21 10.61 17.00
N LYS A 277 15.14 11.39 17.20
CA LYS A 277 14.66 11.82 18.53
C LYS A 277 13.59 10.89 19.11
N LEU A 278 13.10 9.91 18.34
CA LEU A 278 12.10 8.96 18.82
C LEU A 278 12.72 7.97 19.83
N PRO A 279 11.97 7.53 20.86
CA PRO A 279 12.41 6.47 21.75
C PRO A 279 12.75 5.24 20.90
N THR A 280 13.99 4.79 20.98
CA THR A 280 14.41 3.61 20.21
C THR A 280 13.81 2.38 20.89
N GLU A 281 12.67 1.91 20.42
CA GLU A 281 12.22 0.55 20.74
C GLU A 281 13.22 -0.44 20.15
N ILE A 282 13.56 -1.44 20.96
CA ILE A 282 14.81 -2.20 20.90
C ILE A 282 14.85 -3.04 19.62
N ALA A 283 15.64 -2.61 18.64
CA ALA A 283 16.15 -3.45 17.55
C ALA A 283 17.55 -3.98 17.93
N PRO A 284 17.90 -5.22 17.52
CA PRO A 284 19.03 -5.96 18.09
C PRO A 284 20.33 -5.18 17.93
N ARG A 285 21.06 -5.04 19.03
CA ARG A 285 22.47 -4.66 19.00
C ARG A 285 23.16 -5.61 18.04
N SER A 286 23.60 -5.09 16.89
CA SER A 286 24.57 -5.81 16.06
C SER A 286 25.76 -6.13 16.95
N LEU A 287 25.93 -7.42 17.26
CA LEU A 287 27.15 -7.98 17.83
C LEU A 287 28.22 -7.92 16.74
N ASN A 288 28.73 -6.73 16.46
CA ASN A 288 30.04 -6.53 15.84
C ASN A 288 30.42 -5.06 16.02
N ASN A 289 31.30 -4.82 17.01
CA ASN A 289 31.92 -3.54 17.34
C ASN A 289 32.91 -3.03 16.26
N SER A 290 32.62 -3.24 14.99
CA SER A 290 33.28 -2.49 13.92
C SER A 290 32.45 -1.24 13.65
N LYS A 291 33.06 -0.07 13.85
CA LYS A 291 32.56 1.31 13.66
C LYS A 291 31.98 1.64 12.26
N LYS A 292 31.46 0.69 11.50
CA LYS A 292 30.99 0.90 10.13
C LYS A 292 29.50 0.61 10.03
N ASP A 293 28.80 1.69 9.70
CA ASP A 293 27.54 1.70 8.98
C ASP A 293 26.33 1.29 9.84
N PHE A 294 25.83 2.24 10.63
CA PHE A 294 24.48 2.16 11.20
C PHE A 294 23.44 2.70 10.19
N PRO A 295 22.28 2.05 10.00
CA PRO A 295 21.18 2.62 9.21
C PRO A 295 20.69 3.94 9.83
N THR A 296 20.30 4.89 8.98
CA THR A 296 19.75 6.19 9.40
C THR A 296 18.54 5.97 10.31
N ALA A 297 18.18 6.97 11.13
CA ALA A 297 17.05 6.81 12.04
C ALA A 297 15.73 6.63 11.27
N LEU A 298 15.59 7.30 10.12
CA LEU A 298 14.50 7.11 9.17
C LEU A 298 14.47 5.70 8.60
N ALA A 299 15.63 5.14 8.22
CA ALA A 299 15.70 3.76 7.70
C ALA A 299 15.24 2.75 8.75
N ARG A 300 15.66 2.91 10.01
CA ARG A 300 15.20 2.04 11.11
C ARG A 300 13.70 2.17 11.39
N PHE A 301 13.18 3.40 11.34
CA PHE A 301 11.76 3.66 11.49
C PHE A 301 10.95 2.96 10.38
N LEU A 302 11.38 3.13 9.12
CA LEU A 302 10.75 2.49 7.97
C LEU A 302 10.85 0.97 8.03
N GLU A 303 12.00 0.40 8.39
CA GLU A 303 12.15 -1.05 8.57
C GLU A 303 11.15 -1.63 9.58
N GLY A 304 10.95 -0.97 10.73
CA GLY A 304 9.98 -1.41 11.73
C GLY A 304 8.55 -1.36 11.20
N LYS A 305 8.17 -0.24 10.57
CA LYS A 305 6.82 -0.07 10.02
C LYS A 305 6.53 -1.02 8.85
N ILE A 306 7.50 -1.19 7.96
CA ILE A 306 7.39 -2.12 6.83
C ILE A 306 7.37 -3.56 7.33
N GLY A 307 8.18 -3.90 8.34
CA GLY A 307 8.17 -5.20 8.99
C GLY A 307 6.80 -5.57 9.56
N GLU A 308 6.17 -4.65 10.30
CA GLU A 308 4.81 -4.82 10.83
C GLU A 308 3.79 -5.11 9.71
N VAL A 309 3.86 -4.36 8.60
CA VAL A 309 2.94 -4.52 7.46
C VAL A 309 3.17 -5.86 6.76
N ILE A 310 4.43 -6.23 6.51
CA ILE A 310 4.76 -7.51 5.89
C ILE A 310 4.29 -8.68 6.75
N GLU A 311 4.48 -8.62 8.07
CA GLU A 311 4.01 -9.67 8.99
C GLU A 311 2.49 -9.83 8.95
N GLN A 312 1.75 -8.72 8.89
CA GLN A 312 0.29 -8.75 8.75
C GLN A 312 -0.14 -9.35 7.41
N GLN A 313 0.56 -9.01 6.31
CA GLN A 313 0.28 -9.57 4.99
C GLN A 313 0.56 -11.08 4.91
N GLU A 314 1.72 -11.52 5.42
CA GLU A 314 2.09 -12.94 5.48
C GLU A 314 1.13 -13.73 6.38
N ALA A 315 0.75 -13.19 7.54
CA ALA A 315 -0.24 -13.80 8.43
C ALA A 315 -1.61 -13.95 7.74
N ALA A 316 -2.08 -12.91 7.05
CA ALA A 316 -3.34 -12.95 6.32
C ALA A 316 -3.30 -14.00 5.18
N LYS A 317 -2.18 -14.07 4.44
CA LYS A 317 -1.97 -15.06 3.38
C LYS A 317 -1.97 -16.49 3.94
N PHE A 318 -1.25 -16.73 5.03
CA PHE A 318 -1.24 -18.03 5.71
C PHE A 318 -2.65 -18.46 6.14
N VAL A 319 -3.44 -17.55 6.74
CA VAL A 319 -4.82 -17.83 7.13
C VAL A 319 -5.68 -18.19 5.91
N LEU A 320 -5.53 -17.46 4.80
CA LEU A 320 -6.28 -17.73 3.56
C LEU A 320 -5.97 -19.12 2.97
N GLU A 321 -4.71 -19.54 3.01
CA GLU A 321 -4.27 -20.85 2.50
C GLU A 321 -4.71 -21.99 3.41
N GLU A 322 -4.48 -21.87 4.72
CA GLU A 322 -4.77 -22.93 5.70
C GLU A 322 -6.27 -23.08 6.01
N GLN A 323 -7.06 -22.02 5.93
CA GLN A 323 -8.50 -22.11 6.23
C GLN A 323 -9.29 -22.97 5.24
N VAL A 324 -8.68 -23.43 4.14
CA VAL A 324 -9.34 -24.29 3.16
C VAL A 324 -9.75 -25.62 3.79
N ASP A 325 -8.87 -26.25 4.57
CA ASP A 325 -9.12 -27.55 5.19
C ASP A 325 -8.84 -27.60 6.70
N SER A 326 -8.48 -26.47 7.30
CA SER A 326 -8.06 -26.40 8.70
C SER A 326 -8.70 -25.24 9.47
N ILE A 327 -8.89 -25.42 10.77
CA ILE A 327 -9.29 -24.33 11.68
C ILE A 327 -8.02 -23.67 12.21
N VAL A 328 -7.82 -22.40 11.88
CA VAL A 328 -6.63 -21.62 12.21
C VAL A 328 -6.90 -20.79 13.46
N ILE A 329 -6.01 -20.86 14.44
CA ILE A 329 -6.05 -20.04 15.65
C ILE A 329 -4.77 -19.23 15.84
N GLY A 330 -4.91 -18.07 16.47
CA GLY A 330 -3.81 -17.24 16.89
C GLY A 330 -4.23 -15.80 17.08
N ARG A 331 -3.27 -14.89 16.93
CA ARG A 331 -3.52 -13.45 16.83
C ARG A 331 -3.57 -13.07 15.35
N PRO A 332 -4.29 -12.00 14.95
CA PRO A 332 -4.38 -11.60 13.55
C PRO A 332 -3.03 -11.40 12.85
N SER A 333 -2.02 -10.92 13.57
CA SER A 333 -0.64 -10.74 13.07
C SER A 333 0.27 -11.95 13.30
N LEU A 334 -0.21 -12.99 13.99
CA LEU A 334 0.58 -14.15 14.34
C LEU A 334 -0.31 -15.40 14.48
N PRO A 335 -0.61 -16.08 13.36
CA PRO A 335 -1.24 -17.40 13.37
C PRO A 335 -0.31 -18.40 14.07
N ASN A 336 -0.87 -19.23 14.94
CA ASN A 336 -0.07 -20.07 15.85
C ASN A 336 -0.29 -21.56 15.60
N LEU A 337 -1.54 -21.98 15.40
CA LEU A 337 -1.91 -23.38 15.26
C LEU A 337 -2.99 -23.56 14.19
N SER A 338 -2.91 -24.64 13.43
CA SER A 338 -3.99 -25.09 12.54
C SER A 338 -4.45 -26.51 12.89
N PHE A 339 -5.77 -26.72 12.92
CA PHE A 339 -6.39 -28.01 13.17
C PHE A 339 -7.03 -28.55 11.89
N LYS A 340 -6.34 -29.49 11.26
CA LYS A 340 -6.79 -30.10 10.01
C LYS A 340 -8.08 -30.89 10.17
N LEU A 341 -9.02 -30.66 9.27
CA LEU A 341 -10.28 -31.38 9.15
C LEU A 341 -10.14 -32.52 8.13
N SER A 342 -11.08 -33.46 8.19
CA SER A 342 -11.10 -34.60 7.26
C SER A 342 -11.51 -34.22 5.83
N ARG A 343 -12.11 -33.05 5.66
CA ARG A 343 -12.60 -32.50 4.39
C ARG A 343 -12.45 -30.97 4.39
N PRO A 344 -12.42 -30.33 3.21
CA PRO A 344 -12.46 -28.88 3.08
C PRO A 344 -13.63 -28.24 3.84
N ILE A 345 -13.38 -27.06 4.42
CA ILE A 345 -14.37 -26.34 5.24
C ILE A 345 -15.58 -25.96 4.41
N ASP A 346 -15.40 -25.49 3.18
CA ASP A 346 -16.49 -25.11 2.27
C ASP A 346 -17.50 -26.25 2.05
N MET A 347 -17.02 -27.48 1.87
CA MET A 347 -17.85 -28.68 1.71
C MET A 347 -18.66 -29.00 2.96
N ILE A 348 -18.07 -28.82 4.15
CA ILE A 348 -18.75 -29.07 5.43
C ILE A 348 -19.78 -27.96 5.71
N VAL A 349 -19.43 -26.72 5.41
CA VAL A 349 -20.27 -25.54 5.67
C VAL A 349 -21.47 -25.49 4.73
N ALA A 350 -21.36 -26.04 3.52
CA ALA A 350 -22.45 -26.12 2.54
C ALA A 350 -23.68 -26.90 3.04
N ASP A 351 -23.51 -27.80 4.01
CA ASP A 351 -24.59 -28.60 4.61
C ASP A 351 -24.69 -28.33 6.12
N PRO A 352 -25.74 -27.63 6.60
CA PRO A 352 -25.95 -27.38 8.02
C PRO A 352 -25.98 -28.64 8.89
N PHE A 353 -26.36 -29.80 8.35
CA PHE A 353 -26.33 -31.07 9.08
C PHE A 353 -24.91 -31.57 9.33
N GLN A 354 -23.90 -31.02 8.68
CA GLN A 354 -22.49 -31.39 8.85
C GLN A 354 -21.70 -30.41 9.73
N TRP A 355 -22.30 -29.28 10.13
CA TRP A 355 -21.68 -28.28 10.99
C TRP A 355 -21.22 -28.83 12.35
N TYR A 356 -21.79 -29.95 12.80
CA TYR A 356 -21.32 -30.64 14.00
C TYR A 356 -19.85 -31.09 13.89
N GLN A 357 -19.34 -31.36 12.68
CA GLN A 357 -17.95 -31.77 12.48
C GLN A 357 -16.98 -30.64 12.84
N ILE A 358 -17.29 -29.41 12.42
CA ILE A 358 -16.51 -28.22 12.77
C ILE A 358 -16.70 -27.87 14.25
N SER A 359 -17.95 -27.87 14.74
CA SER A 359 -18.21 -27.50 16.15
C SER A 359 -17.65 -28.49 17.17
N ASP A 360 -17.56 -29.79 16.84
CA ASP A 360 -16.93 -30.79 17.70
C ASP A 360 -15.41 -30.60 17.76
N VAL A 361 -14.76 -30.29 16.63
CA VAL A 361 -13.32 -29.94 16.59
C VAL A 361 -13.06 -28.65 17.35
N LEU A 362 -13.89 -27.63 17.16
CA LEU A 362 -13.80 -26.37 17.91
C LEU A 362 -13.89 -26.62 19.43
N ARG A 363 -14.85 -27.43 19.86
CA ARG A 363 -15.09 -27.70 21.29
C ARG A 363 -14.01 -28.58 21.93
N ARG A 364 -13.58 -29.64 21.24
CA ARG A 364 -12.68 -30.65 21.81
C ARG A 364 -11.20 -30.36 21.61
N LYS A 365 -10.85 -29.67 20.52
CA LYS A 365 -9.45 -29.44 20.14
C LYS A 365 -9.07 -27.97 20.16
N VAL A 366 -9.93 -27.07 19.70
CA VAL A 366 -9.57 -25.65 19.58
C VAL A 366 -9.68 -24.93 20.91
N LEU A 367 -10.88 -24.89 21.51
CA LEU A 367 -11.14 -24.18 22.77
C LEU A 367 -10.18 -24.56 23.91
N PRO A 368 -9.82 -25.85 24.13
CA PRO A 368 -8.89 -26.22 25.20
C PRO A 368 -7.45 -25.75 24.97
N ASN A 369 -7.08 -25.47 23.72
CA ASN A 369 -5.71 -25.10 23.33
C ASN A 369 -5.59 -23.61 22.94
N MET A 370 -6.68 -22.85 22.98
CA MET A 370 -6.69 -21.43 22.62
C MET A 370 -6.31 -20.57 23.83
N GLY A 371 -5.30 -19.73 23.67
CA GLY A 371 -4.88 -18.75 24.67
C GLY A 371 -5.92 -17.65 24.92
N THR A 372 -5.75 -16.88 25.99
CA THR A 372 -6.69 -15.81 26.40
C THR A 372 -6.81 -14.68 25.37
N ASP A 373 -5.76 -14.46 24.57
CA ASP A 373 -5.71 -13.40 23.55
C ASP A 373 -5.83 -13.95 22.12
N GLU A 374 -6.07 -15.25 21.97
CA GLU A 374 -6.17 -15.91 20.67
C GLU A 374 -7.62 -16.00 20.21
N LYS A 375 -7.78 -16.05 18.89
CA LYS A 375 -9.07 -16.16 18.22
C LYS A 375 -8.99 -17.19 17.10
N VAL A 376 -10.15 -17.69 16.70
CA VAL A 376 -10.28 -18.43 15.43
C VAL A 376 -10.24 -17.42 14.29
N LEU A 377 -9.25 -17.57 13.41
CA LEU A 377 -8.95 -16.63 12.33
C LEU A 377 -9.72 -16.92 11.04
N ASN A 378 -10.35 -18.09 10.93
CA ASN A 378 -11.16 -18.47 9.76
C ASN A 378 -12.27 -17.45 9.47
N THR A 379 -12.38 -17.04 8.21
CA THR A 379 -13.43 -16.16 7.70
C THR A 379 -14.50 -16.90 6.90
N ASN A 380 -14.31 -18.21 6.69
CA ASN A 380 -15.18 -19.08 5.90
C ASN A 380 -16.12 -19.97 6.74
N ILE A 381 -16.12 -19.83 8.08
CA ILE A 381 -17.01 -20.57 8.98
C ILE A 381 -18.17 -19.65 9.42
N PRO A 382 -19.44 -20.09 9.31
CA PRO A 382 -20.58 -19.28 9.75
C PRO A 382 -20.59 -19.06 11.26
N GLU A 383 -21.09 -17.90 11.68
CA GLU A 383 -21.13 -17.52 13.09
C GLU A 383 -21.91 -18.53 13.96
N ALA A 384 -23.00 -19.07 13.42
CA ALA A 384 -23.81 -20.08 14.10
C ALA A 384 -22.97 -21.30 14.55
N VAL A 385 -21.95 -21.68 13.77
CA VAL A 385 -21.07 -22.82 14.10
C VAL A 385 -20.16 -22.49 15.29
N PHE A 386 -19.64 -21.26 15.36
CA PHE A 386 -18.84 -20.80 16.51
C PHE A 386 -19.68 -20.78 17.79
N LYS A 387 -20.91 -20.25 17.71
CA LYS A 387 -21.85 -20.20 18.84
C LYS A 387 -22.25 -21.61 19.30
N LEU A 388 -22.50 -22.54 18.37
CA LEU A 388 -22.77 -23.96 18.68
C LEU A 388 -21.59 -24.64 19.39
N ALA A 389 -20.35 -24.25 19.05
CA ALA A 389 -19.16 -24.77 19.71
C ALA A 389 -18.93 -24.18 21.11
N GLY A 390 -19.58 -23.07 21.45
CA GLY A 390 -19.46 -22.37 22.73
C GLY A 390 -18.46 -21.20 22.72
N LEU A 391 -18.03 -20.73 21.55
CA LEU A 391 -17.20 -19.53 21.45
C LEU A 391 -18.04 -18.28 21.73
N LYS A 392 -17.43 -17.30 22.41
CA LYS A 392 -18.02 -15.99 22.71
C LYS A 392 -17.65 -14.97 21.62
N ASP A 393 -18.46 -13.91 21.55
CA ASP A 393 -18.17 -12.75 20.71
C ASP A 393 -16.75 -12.23 21.01
N GLY A 394 -15.98 -12.02 19.95
CA GLY A 394 -14.58 -11.61 20.05
C GLY A 394 -13.56 -12.76 20.14
N GLN A 395 -13.98 -14.03 20.21
CA GLN A 395 -13.08 -15.20 20.11
C GLN A 395 -12.94 -15.77 18.70
N TYR A 396 -13.59 -15.15 17.71
CA TYR A 396 -13.54 -15.55 16.30
C TYR A 396 -13.62 -14.33 15.39
N THR A 397 -13.11 -14.48 14.16
CA THR A 397 -13.24 -13.49 13.09
C THR A 397 -14.56 -13.70 12.36
N LEU A 398 -15.31 -12.62 12.10
CA LEU A 398 -16.55 -12.69 11.33
C LEU A 398 -16.25 -12.83 9.83
N SER A 399 -17.09 -13.59 9.12
CA SER A 399 -17.01 -13.66 7.66
C SER A 399 -17.29 -12.29 7.05
N ASN A 400 -16.58 -11.95 5.97
CA ASN A 400 -16.77 -10.69 5.23
C ASN A 400 -18.21 -10.52 4.68
N GLY A 401 -19.04 -11.59 4.68
CA GLY A 401 -20.45 -11.56 4.30
C GLY A 401 -21.40 -11.00 5.37
N HIS A 402 -21.16 -11.26 6.67
CA HIS A 402 -22.09 -10.87 7.73
C HIS A 402 -21.93 -9.42 8.23
N GLN A 403 -20.80 -8.75 7.96
CA GLN A 403 -20.68 -7.31 8.22
C GLN A 403 -21.69 -6.47 7.41
N LYS A 404 -22.23 -6.99 6.31
CA LYS A 404 -23.31 -6.36 5.51
C LYS A 404 -24.72 -6.64 6.05
N GLU A 405 -24.95 -7.76 6.74
CA GLU A 405 -26.29 -8.14 7.22
C GLU A 405 -26.61 -7.61 8.61
N ASP A 406 -25.63 -7.50 9.51
CA ASP A 406 -25.83 -6.89 10.84
C ASP A 406 -26.17 -5.39 10.77
N LYS A 407 -25.71 -4.70 9.71
CA LYS A 407 -26.15 -3.31 9.42
C LYS A 407 -27.61 -3.26 8.94
N LYS A 408 -28.13 -4.33 8.33
CA LYS A 408 -29.52 -4.42 7.84
C LYS A 408 -30.50 -4.83 8.94
N ALA A 409 -30.10 -5.75 9.82
CA ALA A 409 -30.92 -6.21 10.94
C ALA A 409 -31.18 -5.08 11.95
N ARG A 410 -30.16 -4.26 12.27
CA ARG A 410 -30.30 -3.09 13.16
C ARG A 410 -31.21 -1.98 12.62
N HIS A 411 -31.43 -1.91 11.30
CA HIS A 411 -32.39 -0.97 10.70
C HIS A 411 -33.83 -1.49 10.62
N SER A 412 -34.06 -2.79 10.81
CA SER A 412 -35.41 -3.38 10.74
C SER A 412 -36.16 -3.41 12.08
N SER A 413 -35.45 -3.28 13.20
CA SER A 413 -36.02 -3.33 14.55
C SER A 413 -36.47 -1.97 15.11
N GLN A 414 -36.47 -0.90 14.31
CA GLN A 414 -37.03 0.40 14.68
C GLN A 414 -38.17 0.78 13.71
N ARG A 415 -39.33 0.16 13.89
CA ARG A 415 -40.62 0.74 13.50
C ARG A 415 -41.54 0.74 14.72
N PRO A 416 -41.93 1.90 15.27
CA PRO A 416 -43.09 1.98 16.15
C PRO A 416 -44.36 1.88 15.30
N GLY A 417 -45.37 1.21 15.85
CA GLY A 417 -46.76 1.30 15.39
C GLY A 417 -47.45 2.58 15.85
#